data_AF-A0AA92JAL5-F1
#
_entry.id   AF-A0AA92JAL5-F1
#
_cell.length_a   1.000
_cell.length_b   1.000
_cell.length_c   1.000
_cell.angle_alpha   90.00
_cell.angle_beta   90.00
_cell.angle_gamma   90.00
#
_symmetry.space_group_name_H-M   'P 1'
#
loop_
_entity.id
_entity.type
_entity.pdbx_description
1 polymer ?
#
loop_
_entity_poly.entity_id
_entity_poly.type
_entity_poly.pdbx_seq_one_letter_code
_entity_poly.pdbx_strand_id
1 'polypeptide(L)'
;MYLIMLEFIARNFHLSMLNCFTAFVQNPNLSIIATAKQWKKLNLGIKQDARAYAIQKPFDAIDFVFDISDTQGAGTLFGNEMLFKNQREFCNDFTDKLIKYYRDKSIKIRPNILMSIDGMASPDQDGYGNIQLNVRLDEKRKFVTLVHEIAHIRLGHVVVKASHPSKLEHIKNINEIMAESVAYLVCKRFGIEIKSFEYIKDHIVTNVPKEVSISNILLLATEIEKVLKVKYFD
;
A
#
# COMPACT_ATOMS: atom_id res chain seq x y z
N MET A 1 1.30 -7.79 14.82
CA MET A 1 1.62 -6.35 14.70
C MET A 1 1.66 -5.89 13.24
N TYR A 2 2.39 -6.55 12.34
CA TYR A 2 2.56 -6.12 10.94
C TYR A 2 1.24 -5.95 10.15
N LEU A 3 0.34 -6.94 10.20
CA LEU A 3 -0.94 -6.84 9.50
C LEU A 3 -1.83 -5.71 10.04
N ILE A 4 -1.80 -5.48 11.35
CA ILE A 4 -2.54 -4.39 12.00
C ILE A 4 -2.03 -3.04 11.46
N MET A 5 -0.72 -2.90 11.28
CA MET A 5 -0.11 -1.71 10.66
C MET A 5 -0.59 -1.53 9.22
N LEU A 6 -0.56 -2.57 8.38
CA LEU A 6 -1.01 -2.46 6.99
C LEU A 6 -2.50 -2.12 6.88
N GLU A 7 -3.35 -2.75 7.71
CA GLU A 7 -4.78 -2.44 7.80
C GLU A 7 -5.02 -1.00 8.25
N PHE A 8 -4.28 -0.53 9.27
CA PHE A 8 -4.35 0.86 9.73
C PHE A 8 -3.98 1.86 8.64
N ILE A 9 -2.88 1.60 7.92
CA ILE A 9 -2.41 2.45 6.82
C ILE A 9 -3.42 2.43 5.65
N ALA A 10 -3.96 1.27 5.31
CA ALA A 10 -4.95 1.14 4.25
C ALA A 10 -6.27 1.83 4.59
N ARG A 11 -6.70 1.77 5.86
CA ARG A 11 -7.92 2.42 6.34
C ARG A 11 -7.82 3.95 6.33
N ASN A 12 -6.67 4.50 6.67
CA ASN A 12 -6.43 5.95 6.69
C ASN A 12 -5.99 6.45 5.31
N PHE A 13 -6.84 6.21 4.29
CA PHE A 13 -6.51 6.45 2.88
C PHE A 13 -6.44 7.94 2.49
N HIS A 14 -6.98 8.82 3.33
CA HIS A 14 -6.96 10.28 3.16
C HIS A 14 -5.60 10.91 3.51
N LEU A 15 -4.73 10.18 4.23
CA LEU A 15 -3.36 10.58 4.54
C LEU A 15 -2.36 9.77 3.71
N SER A 16 -1.15 10.31 3.55
CA SER A 16 -0.04 9.57 2.96
C SER A 16 0.33 8.34 3.81
N MET A 17 0.77 7.26 3.15
CA MET A 17 1.09 6.01 3.84
C MET A 17 2.21 6.16 4.88
N LEU A 18 3.18 7.06 4.62
CA LEU A 18 4.25 7.39 5.55
C LEU A 18 3.71 8.09 6.80
N ASN A 19 2.82 9.07 6.67
CA ASN A 19 2.24 9.75 7.83
C ASN A 19 1.35 8.82 8.66
N CYS A 20 0.62 7.91 8.01
CA CYS A 20 -0.07 6.83 8.73
C CYS A 20 0.92 5.98 9.52
N PHE A 21 2.02 5.55 8.90
CA PHE A 21 3.05 4.76 9.59
C PHE A 21 3.69 5.52 10.76
N THR A 22 4.01 6.80 10.59
CA THR A 22 4.58 7.65 11.66
C THR A 22 3.65 7.76 12.87
N ALA A 23 2.35 7.95 12.65
CA ALA A 23 1.37 7.95 13.73
C ALA A 23 1.22 6.56 14.38
N PHE A 24 1.19 5.48 13.57
CA PHE A 24 1.08 4.11 14.07
C PHE A 24 2.22 3.70 15.00
N VAL A 25 3.46 4.09 14.68
CA VAL A 25 4.64 3.81 15.53
C VAL A 25 4.54 4.50 16.89
N GLN A 26 3.89 5.67 16.97
CA GLN A 26 3.67 6.39 18.23
C GLN A 26 2.56 5.74 19.08
N ASN A 27 1.52 5.20 18.45
CA ASN A 27 0.46 4.46 19.11
C ASN A 27 -0.22 3.45 18.15
N PRO A 28 -0.02 2.13 18.34
CA PRO A 28 -0.62 1.11 17.46
C PRO A 28 -2.12 0.89 17.70
N ASN A 29 -2.71 1.52 18.72
CA ASN A 29 -4.15 1.41 19.04
C ASN A 29 -4.99 2.48 18.34
N LEU A 30 -4.38 3.32 17.49
CA LEU A 30 -5.09 4.31 16.69
C LEU A 30 -6.05 3.62 15.70
N SER A 31 -7.16 4.28 15.41
CA SER A 31 -8.24 3.75 14.59
C SER A 31 -8.39 4.51 13.27
N ILE A 32 -8.94 5.72 13.34
CA ILE A 32 -9.06 6.67 12.23
C ILE A 32 -8.47 7.99 12.72
N ILE A 33 -7.48 8.51 12.01
CA ILE A 33 -6.73 9.70 12.40
C ILE A 33 -6.91 10.81 11.38
N ALA A 34 -6.98 12.06 11.84
CA ALA A 34 -6.98 13.21 10.95
C ALA A 34 -6.47 14.47 11.67
N THR A 35 -6.07 15.47 10.90
CA THR A 35 -5.72 16.80 11.44
C THR A 35 -6.94 17.46 12.05
N ALA A 36 -6.73 18.39 12.99
CA ALA A 36 -7.81 19.19 13.57
C ALA A 36 -8.64 19.92 12.49
N LYS A 37 -7.99 20.36 11.40
CA LYS A 37 -8.65 20.98 10.24
C LYS A 37 -9.59 20.02 9.52
N GLN A 38 -9.20 18.76 9.35
CA GLN A 38 -10.04 17.74 8.71
C GLN A 38 -11.22 17.36 9.59
N TRP A 39 -11.01 17.16 10.90
CA TRP A 39 -12.10 16.88 11.83
C TRP A 39 -13.12 18.02 11.86
N LYS A 40 -12.65 19.28 11.88
CA LYS A 40 -13.52 20.45 11.79
C LYS A 40 -14.39 20.46 10.54
N LYS A 41 -13.90 20.00 9.38
CA LYS A 41 -14.70 19.89 8.15
C LYS A 41 -15.84 18.86 8.26
N LEU A 42 -15.68 17.87 9.13
CA LEU A 42 -16.70 16.88 9.46
C LEU A 42 -17.59 17.33 10.64
N ASN A 43 -17.51 18.60 11.04
CA ASN A 43 -18.19 19.16 12.22
C ASN A 43 -17.83 18.46 13.53
N LEU A 44 -16.62 17.89 13.59
CA LEU A 44 -16.05 17.27 14.78
C LEU A 44 -15.02 18.19 15.43
N GLY A 45 -15.22 18.51 16.71
CA GLY A 45 -14.28 19.26 17.53
C GLY A 45 -13.24 18.33 18.17
N ILE A 46 -12.06 18.85 18.48
CA ILE A 46 -11.05 18.11 19.26
C ILE A 46 -11.28 18.35 20.75
N LYS A 47 -11.18 17.30 21.57
CA LYS A 47 -11.26 17.42 23.04
C LYS A 47 -10.08 18.24 23.58
N GLN A 48 -10.28 18.92 24.72
CA GLN A 48 -9.22 19.77 25.30
C GLN A 48 -7.99 18.97 25.76
N ASP A 49 -8.19 17.72 26.19
CA ASP A 49 -7.18 16.78 26.66
C ASP A 49 -6.75 15.77 25.58
N ALA A 50 -7.12 16.01 24.32
CA ALA A 50 -6.80 15.14 23.19
C ALA A 50 -5.30 14.96 23.01
N ARG A 51 -4.87 13.72 22.73
CA ARG A 51 -3.47 13.43 22.44
C ARG A 51 -3.18 13.69 20.96
N ALA A 52 -2.23 14.58 20.70
CA ALA A 52 -1.71 14.83 19.36
C ALA A 52 -0.62 13.81 18.98
N TYR A 53 -0.62 13.38 17.71
CA TYR A 53 0.39 12.51 17.13
C TYR A 53 1.09 13.23 15.98
N ALA A 54 2.42 13.26 16.00
CA ALA A 54 3.21 13.99 15.01
C ALA A 54 3.17 13.29 13.65
N ILE A 55 3.04 14.07 12.58
CA ILE A 55 3.19 13.64 11.19
C ILE A 55 4.12 14.59 10.44
N GLN A 56 4.67 14.14 9.32
CA GLN A 56 5.51 14.98 8.46
C GLN A 56 4.62 15.82 7.54
N LYS A 57 4.97 17.09 7.34
CA LYS A 57 4.29 17.96 6.39
C LYS A 57 5.30 18.49 5.38
N PRO A 58 5.16 18.26 4.07
CA PRO A 58 6.10 18.81 3.11
C PRO A 58 6.21 20.33 3.24
N PHE A 59 7.44 20.86 3.34
CA PHE A 59 7.74 22.29 3.48
C PHE A 59 7.34 22.96 4.82
N ASP A 60 6.84 22.17 5.78
CA ASP A 60 6.75 22.51 7.19
C ASP A 60 7.57 21.46 7.98
N ALA A 61 7.90 21.70 9.25
CA ALA A 61 8.68 20.70 10.00
C ALA A 61 7.81 19.51 10.43
N ILE A 62 6.64 19.79 11.03
CA ILE A 62 5.76 18.81 11.69
C ILE A 62 4.32 19.35 11.65
N ASP A 63 3.34 18.46 11.45
CA ASP A 63 1.91 18.72 11.73
C ASP A 63 1.37 17.62 12.69
N PHE A 64 0.12 17.75 13.14
CA PHE A 64 -0.48 16.85 14.12
C PHE A 64 -1.80 16.25 13.66
N VAL A 65 -1.97 14.96 13.96
CA VAL A 65 -3.23 14.24 13.82
C VAL A 65 -3.76 13.79 15.17
N PHE A 66 -5.07 13.58 15.22
CA PHE A 66 -5.83 13.17 16.39
C PHE A 66 -6.68 11.96 16.01
N ASP A 67 -6.82 11.01 16.93
CA ASP A 67 -7.70 9.87 16.74
C ASP A 67 -9.17 10.32 16.78
N ILE A 68 -10.04 9.59 16.09
CA ILE A 68 -11.49 9.81 16.17
C ILE A 68 -11.99 9.75 17.62
N SER A 69 -11.41 8.90 18.48
CA SER A 69 -11.76 8.80 19.89
C SER A 69 -11.47 10.08 20.68
N ASP A 70 -10.58 10.95 20.17
CA ASP A 70 -10.25 12.27 20.73
C ASP A 70 -11.16 13.41 20.22
N THR A 71 -12.21 13.07 19.46
CA THR A 71 -13.17 14.06 18.94
C THR A 71 -14.44 14.15 19.81
N GLN A 72 -15.05 15.33 19.81
CA GLN A 72 -16.38 15.59 20.37
C GLN A 72 -17.43 15.45 19.25
N GLY A 73 -18.54 14.77 19.54
CA GLY A 73 -19.62 14.57 18.58
C GLY A 73 -19.47 13.33 17.68
N ALA A 74 -18.37 12.59 17.74
CA ALA A 74 -18.23 11.35 16.95
C ALA A 74 -19.25 10.26 17.33
N GLY A 75 -19.75 10.28 18.58
CA GLY A 75 -20.82 9.39 19.04
C GLY A 75 -22.16 9.58 18.32
N THR A 76 -22.35 10.57 17.46
CA THR A 76 -23.56 10.68 16.60
C THR A 76 -23.33 10.16 15.18
N LEU A 77 -22.10 9.76 14.83
CA LEU A 77 -21.72 9.23 13.53
C LEU A 77 -21.66 7.68 13.53
N PHE A 78 -22.41 7.02 14.42
CA PHE A 78 -22.39 5.56 14.58
C PHE A 78 -22.59 4.85 13.22
N GLY A 79 -21.50 4.20 12.79
CA GLY A 79 -21.32 3.61 11.47
C GLY A 79 -19.92 3.95 10.96
N ASN A 80 -18.90 3.27 11.47
CA ASN A 80 -17.45 3.47 11.22
C ASN A 80 -17.00 3.37 9.74
N GLU A 81 -17.93 3.37 8.80
CA GLU A 81 -17.69 3.18 7.36
C GLU A 81 -17.79 4.48 6.54
N MET A 82 -18.19 5.61 7.15
CA MET A 82 -18.61 6.79 6.36
C MET A 82 -17.91 8.13 6.68
N LEU A 83 -16.95 8.22 7.62
CA LEU A 83 -16.33 9.51 7.97
C LEU A 83 -15.50 10.10 6.84
N PHE A 84 -14.75 9.24 6.17
CA PHE A 84 -14.13 9.53 4.89
C PHE A 84 -14.89 8.68 3.87
N LYS A 85 -16.05 9.19 3.40
CA LYS A 85 -16.75 8.55 2.28
C LYS A 85 -15.77 8.33 1.14
N ASN A 86 -15.81 7.12 0.59
CA ASN A 86 -15.03 6.62 -0.54
C ASN A 86 -13.65 6.09 -0.14
N GLN A 87 -13.61 4.84 0.33
CA GLN A 87 -12.53 3.97 -0.15
C GLN A 87 -12.45 4.22 -1.66
N ARG A 88 -11.30 4.68 -2.16
CA ARG A 88 -11.23 5.20 -3.53
C ARG A 88 -11.75 4.11 -4.45
N GLU A 89 -12.65 4.43 -5.38
CA GLU A 89 -13.18 3.37 -6.23
C GLU A 89 -12.14 2.97 -7.27
N PHE A 90 -12.00 1.66 -7.49
CA PHE A 90 -11.22 1.14 -8.60
C PHE A 90 -11.78 1.65 -9.93
N CYS A 91 -10.90 2.19 -10.78
CA CYS A 91 -11.23 2.56 -12.15
C CYS A 91 -10.56 1.60 -13.13
N ASN A 92 -11.28 1.18 -14.17
CA ASN A 92 -10.77 0.27 -15.20
C ASN A 92 -9.55 0.84 -15.96
N ASP A 93 -9.34 2.16 -15.95
CA ASP A 93 -8.21 2.81 -16.60
C ASP A 93 -6.89 2.75 -15.79
N PHE A 94 -6.92 2.26 -14.54
CA PHE A 94 -5.74 2.21 -13.68
C PHE A 94 -4.64 1.31 -14.22
N THR A 95 -5.02 0.14 -14.75
CA THR A 95 -4.06 -0.79 -15.38
C THR A 95 -3.32 -0.09 -16.52
N ASP A 96 -4.05 0.58 -17.41
CA ASP A 96 -3.46 1.29 -18.56
C ASP A 96 -2.58 2.47 -18.13
N LYS A 97 -2.98 3.22 -17.09
CA LYS A 97 -2.16 4.29 -16.51
C LYS A 97 -0.81 3.77 -16.00
N LEU A 98 -0.81 2.66 -15.26
CA LEU A 98 0.42 2.04 -14.77
C LEU A 98 1.27 1.50 -15.91
N ILE A 99 0.65 0.79 -16.87
CA ILE A 99 1.35 0.29 -18.05
C ILE A 99 2.05 1.43 -18.80
N LYS A 100 1.33 2.53 -19.07
CA LYS A 100 1.89 3.69 -19.74
C LYS A 100 3.05 4.28 -18.97
N TYR A 101 2.85 4.60 -17.68
CA TYR A 101 3.86 5.23 -16.85
C TYR A 101 5.16 4.41 -16.74
N TYR A 102 5.04 3.09 -16.51
CA TYR A 102 6.22 2.23 -16.34
C TYR A 102 6.89 1.86 -17.67
N ARG A 103 6.15 1.82 -18.78
CA ARG A 103 6.77 1.75 -20.13
C ARG A 103 7.58 3.00 -20.45
N ASP A 104 7.10 4.19 -20.07
CA ASP A 104 7.86 5.44 -20.22
C ASP A 104 9.15 5.46 -19.36
N LYS A 105 9.26 4.54 -18.38
CA LYS A 105 10.46 4.28 -17.57
C LYS A 105 11.26 3.06 -18.06
N SER A 106 11.04 2.65 -19.31
CA SER A 106 11.74 1.54 -19.98
C SER A 106 11.42 0.14 -19.46
N ILE A 107 10.40 -0.04 -18.60
CA ILE A 107 9.94 -1.39 -18.20
C ILE A 107 9.13 -2.00 -19.33
N LYS A 108 9.55 -3.17 -19.83
CA LYS A 108 8.83 -3.89 -20.90
C LYS A 108 7.62 -4.59 -20.29
N ILE A 109 6.40 -4.11 -20.56
CA ILE A 109 5.15 -4.73 -20.06
C ILE A 109 4.37 -5.29 -21.24
N ARG A 110 4.09 -6.60 -21.25
CA ARG A 110 3.43 -7.29 -22.38
C ARG A 110 2.32 -8.25 -21.93
N PRO A 111 1.22 -8.35 -22.69
CA PRO A 111 0.27 -9.44 -22.52
C PRO A 111 0.91 -10.78 -22.92
N ASN A 112 0.57 -11.86 -22.22
CA ASN A 112 0.95 -13.23 -22.59
C ASN A 112 -0.14 -14.24 -22.19
N ILE A 113 -0.18 -15.41 -22.81
CA ILE A 113 -1.01 -16.53 -22.35
C ILE A 113 -0.16 -17.35 -21.37
N LEU A 114 -0.49 -17.26 -20.08
CA LEU A 114 0.20 -18.00 -19.02
C LEU A 114 -0.73 -19.12 -18.53
N MET A 115 -0.19 -20.33 -18.33
CA MET A 115 -1.01 -21.50 -17.98
C MET A 115 -1.40 -21.53 -16.50
N SER A 116 -0.43 -21.32 -15.61
CA SER A 116 -0.61 -21.57 -14.15
C SER A 116 -0.34 -20.36 -13.28
N ILE A 117 0.02 -19.21 -13.88
CA ILE A 117 0.36 -17.98 -13.16
C ILE A 117 -0.37 -16.79 -13.78
N ASP A 118 -0.63 -15.79 -12.95
CA ASP A 118 -1.34 -14.57 -13.34
C ASP A 118 -0.39 -13.54 -13.99
N GLY A 119 0.88 -13.51 -13.58
CA GLY A 119 1.90 -12.61 -14.08
C GLY A 119 3.31 -13.14 -13.83
N MET A 120 4.31 -12.46 -14.40
CA MET A 120 5.71 -12.76 -14.17
C MET A 120 6.59 -11.53 -14.40
N ALA A 121 7.34 -11.14 -13.38
CA ALA A 121 8.46 -10.20 -13.44
C ALA A 121 9.79 -10.95 -13.67
N SER A 122 10.62 -10.39 -14.54
CA SER A 122 11.91 -10.98 -14.94
C SER A 122 12.92 -9.87 -15.21
N PRO A 123 14.23 -10.14 -15.07
CA PRO A 123 15.24 -9.21 -15.54
C PRO A 123 15.18 -9.11 -17.07
N ASP A 124 15.57 -7.96 -17.59
CA ASP A 124 15.74 -7.73 -19.02
C ASP A 124 17.22 -7.44 -19.31
N GLN A 125 17.65 -7.58 -20.57
CA GLN A 125 19.04 -7.39 -21.00
C GLN A 125 19.58 -6.00 -20.62
N ASP A 126 18.70 -5.00 -20.66
CA ASP A 126 19.01 -3.60 -20.39
C ASP A 126 18.91 -3.25 -18.88
N GLY A 127 18.54 -4.20 -18.02
CA GLY A 127 18.42 -4.01 -16.57
C GLY A 127 17.14 -3.29 -16.08
N TYR A 128 16.30 -2.78 -16.98
CA TYR A 128 15.03 -2.12 -16.63
C TYR A 128 13.93 -3.10 -16.20
N GLY A 129 13.99 -4.34 -16.69
CA GLY A 129 13.08 -5.42 -16.33
C GLY A 129 11.90 -5.62 -17.28
N ASN A 130 11.31 -6.81 -17.22
CA ASN A 130 10.21 -7.25 -18.08
C ASN A 130 9.07 -7.87 -17.26
N ILE A 131 7.84 -7.46 -17.55
CA ILE A 131 6.60 -7.93 -16.93
C ILE A 131 5.73 -8.57 -18.01
N GLN A 132 5.28 -9.78 -17.75
CA GLN A 132 4.25 -10.46 -18.54
C GLN A 132 2.96 -10.56 -17.72
N LEU A 133 1.83 -10.19 -18.32
CA LEU A 133 0.51 -10.30 -17.69
C LEU A 133 -0.36 -11.29 -18.44
N ASN A 134 -1.05 -12.16 -17.70
CA ASN A 134 -1.94 -13.14 -18.30
C ASN A 134 -3.18 -12.44 -18.92
N VAL A 135 -3.40 -12.67 -20.22
CA VAL A 135 -4.52 -12.06 -20.96
C VAL A 135 -5.89 -12.52 -20.49
N ARG A 136 -5.97 -13.65 -19.78
CA ARG A 136 -7.23 -14.26 -19.32
C ARG A 136 -7.81 -13.63 -18.06
N LEU A 137 -7.08 -12.72 -17.43
CA LEU A 137 -7.52 -12.07 -16.19
C LEU A 137 -8.56 -10.99 -16.46
N ASP A 138 -9.50 -10.82 -15.52
CA ASP A 138 -10.34 -9.62 -15.48
C ASP A 138 -9.51 -8.38 -15.09
N GLU A 139 -10.05 -7.19 -15.31
CA GLU A 139 -9.31 -5.93 -15.10
C GLU A 139 -8.84 -5.72 -13.66
N LYS A 140 -9.62 -6.14 -12.66
CA LYS A 140 -9.21 -6.02 -11.25
C LYS A 140 -8.05 -6.94 -10.95
N ARG A 141 -8.10 -8.19 -11.40
CA ARG A 141 -7.01 -9.16 -11.24
C ARG A 141 -5.77 -8.71 -12.00
N LYS A 142 -5.90 -8.21 -13.24
CA LYS A 142 -4.77 -7.62 -13.99
C LYS A 142 -4.12 -6.49 -13.20
N PHE A 143 -4.91 -5.61 -12.60
CA PHE A 143 -4.38 -4.51 -11.80
C PHE A 143 -3.61 -5.02 -10.58
N VAL A 144 -4.20 -5.93 -9.79
CA VAL A 144 -3.55 -6.51 -8.60
C VAL A 144 -2.23 -7.19 -8.99
N THR A 145 -2.26 -8.04 -10.01
CA THR A 145 -1.08 -8.72 -10.54
C THR A 145 -0.03 -7.73 -11.03
N LEU A 146 -0.42 -6.72 -11.81
CA LEU A 146 0.51 -5.72 -12.32
C LEU A 146 1.21 -4.95 -11.19
N VAL A 147 0.48 -4.55 -10.15
CA VAL A 147 1.08 -3.87 -8.99
C VAL A 147 2.10 -4.77 -8.29
N HIS A 148 1.80 -6.06 -8.14
CA HIS A 148 2.72 -7.04 -7.56
C HIS A 148 3.98 -7.23 -8.42
N GLU A 149 3.84 -7.40 -9.74
CA GLU A 149 5.00 -7.54 -10.65
C GLU A 149 5.84 -6.26 -10.73
N ILE A 150 5.21 -5.07 -10.70
CA ILE A 150 5.91 -3.78 -10.59
C ILE A 150 6.74 -3.77 -9.30
N ALA A 151 6.22 -4.28 -8.19
CA ALA A 151 6.95 -4.35 -6.94
C ALA A 151 8.21 -5.21 -7.05
N HIS A 152 8.14 -6.37 -7.71
CA HIS A 152 9.34 -7.17 -7.96
C HIS A 152 10.41 -6.44 -8.75
N ILE A 153 10.02 -5.70 -9.79
CA ILE A 153 10.98 -4.96 -10.62
C ILE A 153 11.57 -3.78 -9.83
N ARG A 154 10.70 -2.95 -9.24
CA ARG A 154 11.11 -1.67 -8.61
C ARG A 154 11.88 -1.85 -7.31
N LEU A 155 11.65 -2.95 -6.59
CA LEU A 155 12.38 -3.31 -5.37
C LEU A 155 13.62 -4.17 -5.66
N GLY A 156 13.90 -4.51 -6.92
CA GLY A 156 15.10 -5.27 -7.32
C GLY A 156 15.02 -6.76 -7.01
N HIS A 157 13.82 -7.33 -6.92
CA HIS A 157 13.59 -8.72 -6.56
C HIS A 157 13.81 -9.72 -7.72
N VAL A 158 14.00 -9.26 -8.95
CA VAL A 158 14.11 -10.12 -10.14
C VAL A 158 15.49 -10.73 -10.37
N VAL A 159 16.54 -10.20 -9.72
CA VAL A 159 17.89 -10.78 -9.77
C VAL A 159 18.33 -11.12 -8.35
N VAL A 160 18.08 -12.35 -7.93
CA VAL A 160 18.48 -12.84 -6.61
C VAL A 160 19.61 -13.86 -6.76
N LYS A 161 20.72 -13.61 -6.05
CA LYS A 161 21.87 -14.53 -5.97
C LYS A 161 22.14 -14.85 -4.51
N ALA A 162 22.31 -16.12 -4.18
CA ALA A 162 22.71 -16.57 -2.85
C ALA A 162 23.66 -17.76 -2.96
N SER A 163 24.52 -17.93 -1.96
CA SER A 163 25.50 -19.03 -1.92
C SER A 163 24.89 -20.39 -1.63
N HIS A 164 23.70 -20.44 -1.02
CA HIS A 164 23.01 -21.66 -0.60
C HIS A 164 21.51 -21.62 -0.93
N PRO A 165 20.87 -22.76 -1.24
CA PRO A 165 19.44 -22.83 -1.57
C PRO A 165 18.52 -22.28 -0.47
N SER A 166 18.79 -22.60 0.80
CA SER A 166 17.97 -22.11 1.93
C SER A 166 18.02 -20.59 2.07
N LYS A 167 19.19 -19.97 1.82
CA LYS A 167 19.33 -18.52 1.80
C LYS A 167 18.61 -17.89 0.61
N LEU A 168 18.63 -18.55 -0.55
CA LEU A 168 17.88 -18.11 -1.72
C LEU A 168 16.37 -18.13 -1.44
N GLU A 169 15.87 -19.20 -0.84
CA GLU A 169 14.46 -19.35 -0.46
C GLU A 169 14.04 -18.29 0.56
N HIS A 170 14.87 -18.04 1.58
CA HIS A 170 14.62 -16.98 2.56
C HIS A 170 14.51 -15.59 1.91
N ILE A 171 15.43 -15.24 0.99
CA ILE A 171 15.37 -13.96 0.27
C ILE A 171 14.12 -13.88 -0.62
N LYS A 172 13.77 -14.97 -1.32
CA LYS A 172 12.53 -15.03 -2.11
C LYS A 172 11.30 -14.79 -1.23
N ASN A 173 11.22 -15.43 -0.07
CA ASN A 173 10.12 -15.22 0.86
C ASN A 173 10.01 -13.75 1.33
N ILE A 174 11.14 -13.10 1.64
CA ILE A 174 11.15 -11.66 1.97
C ILE A 174 10.64 -10.82 0.79
N ASN A 175 11.11 -11.13 -0.42
CA ASN A 175 10.72 -10.41 -1.64
C ASN A 175 9.22 -10.54 -1.95
N GLU A 176 8.65 -11.74 -1.79
CA GLU A 176 7.20 -11.97 -1.93
C GLU A 176 6.41 -11.17 -0.89
N ILE A 177 6.77 -11.27 0.40
CA ILE A 177 6.10 -10.50 1.47
C ILE A 177 6.09 -9.00 1.14
N MET A 178 7.21 -8.46 0.67
CA MET A 178 7.32 -7.05 0.29
C MET A 178 6.43 -6.71 -0.93
N ALA A 179 6.46 -7.52 -1.99
CA ALA A 179 5.68 -7.30 -3.20
C ALA A 179 4.16 -7.41 -2.93
N GLU A 180 3.75 -8.42 -2.17
CA GLU A 180 2.38 -8.62 -1.73
C GLU A 180 1.90 -7.50 -0.81
N SER A 181 2.76 -6.98 0.07
CA SER A 181 2.40 -5.85 0.94
C SER A 181 2.18 -4.55 0.16
N VAL A 182 2.97 -4.31 -0.90
CA VAL A 182 2.73 -3.19 -1.83
C VAL A 182 1.38 -3.35 -2.53
N ALA A 183 1.12 -4.52 -3.11
CA ALA A 183 -0.16 -4.82 -3.77
C ALA A 183 -1.34 -4.67 -2.80
N TYR A 184 -1.21 -5.19 -1.58
CA TYR A 184 -2.20 -5.09 -0.52
C TYR A 184 -2.55 -3.63 -0.21
N LEU A 185 -1.55 -2.80 0.10
CA LEU A 185 -1.79 -1.40 0.47
C LEU A 185 -2.46 -0.61 -0.65
N VAL A 186 -1.97 -0.73 -1.87
CA VAL A 186 -2.54 -0.03 -3.04
C VAL A 186 -3.99 -0.47 -3.25
N CYS A 187 -4.22 -1.77 -3.40
CA CYS A 187 -5.54 -2.31 -3.75
C CYS A 187 -6.58 -2.07 -2.64
N LYS A 188 -6.22 -2.25 -1.37
CA LYS A 188 -7.13 -2.02 -0.23
C LYS A 188 -7.54 -0.55 -0.13
N ARG A 189 -6.66 0.39 -0.49
CA ARG A 189 -6.97 1.83 -0.55
C ARG A 189 -7.83 2.22 -1.76
N PHE A 190 -7.92 1.34 -2.77
CA PHE A 190 -8.85 1.44 -3.91
C PHE A 190 -10.07 0.49 -3.83
N GLY A 191 -10.40 0.01 -2.62
CA GLY A 191 -11.59 -0.82 -2.41
C GLY A 191 -11.57 -2.18 -3.13
N ILE A 192 -10.39 -2.65 -3.52
CA ILE A 192 -10.20 -3.97 -4.12
C ILE A 192 -9.93 -4.95 -2.99
N GLU A 193 -10.79 -5.96 -2.86
CA GLU A 193 -10.56 -7.08 -1.98
C GLU A 193 -9.54 -8.05 -2.58
N ILE A 194 -8.46 -8.30 -1.86
CA ILE A 194 -7.41 -9.23 -2.28
C ILE A 194 -7.52 -10.51 -1.45
N LYS A 195 -7.99 -11.58 -2.10
CA LYS A 195 -8.05 -12.92 -1.49
C LYS A 195 -6.67 -13.55 -1.28
N SER A 196 -5.68 -13.24 -2.14
CA SER A 196 -4.32 -13.78 -1.98
C SER A 196 -3.65 -13.33 -0.69
N PHE A 197 -4.03 -12.17 -0.13
CA PHE A 197 -3.54 -11.72 1.17
C PHE A 197 -4.01 -12.60 2.34
N GLU A 198 -5.14 -13.29 2.20
CA GLU A 198 -5.61 -14.26 3.21
C GLU A 198 -4.73 -15.51 3.25
N TYR A 199 -4.17 -15.93 2.11
CA TYR A 199 -3.21 -17.04 2.04
C TYR A 199 -1.90 -16.69 2.79
N ILE A 200 -1.47 -15.43 2.69
CA ILE A 200 -0.23 -14.97 3.31
C ILE A 200 -0.43 -14.61 4.79
N LYS A 201 -1.68 -14.36 5.24
CA LYS A 201 -1.98 -14.17 6.67
C LYS A 201 -1.41 -15.31 7.51
N ASP A 202 -1.60 -16.56 7.11
CA ASP A 202 -1.12 -17.70 7.89
C ASP A 202 0.43 -17.77 7.98
N HIS A 203 1.13 -17.23 6.97
CA HIS A 203 2.60 -17.17 6.93
C HIS A 203 3.19 -15.92 7.60
N ILE A 204 2.48 -14.79 7.59
CA ILE A 204 2.92 -13.49 8.14
C ILE A 204 2.52 -13.31 9.61
N VAL A 205 1.46 -13.97 10.09
CA VAL A 205 0.90 -13.76 11.44
C VAL A 205 1.88 -14.13 12.56
N THR A 206 2.81 -15.05 12.33
CA THR A 206 3.71 -15.56 13.39
C THR A 206 4.99 -14.75 13.56
N ASN A 207 5.67 -14.31 12.49
CA ASN A 207 6.76 -13.33 12.59
C ASN A 207 7.17 -12.79 11.20
N VAL A 208 7.16 -11.46 11.01
CA VAL A 208 7.70 -10.87 9.77
C VAL A 208 9.23 -10.76 9.89
N PRO A 209 10.01 -11.25 8.91
CA PRO A 209 11.46 -11.13 8.93
C PRO A 209 11.91 -9.68 9.09
N LYS A 210 12.97 -9.43 9.87
CA LYS A 210 13.47 -8.06 10.14
C LYS A 210 14.02 -7.37 8.90
N GLU A 211 14.38 -8.18 7.91
CA GLU A 211 14.87 -7.78 6.59
C GLU A 211 13.78 -7.16 5.71
N VAL A 212 12.49 -7.35 6.05
CA VAL A 212 11.37 -6.71 5.34
C VAL A 212 11.43 -5.20 5.56
N SER A 213 11.78 -4.47 4.51
CA SER A 213 11.88 -3.00 4.55
C SER A 213 10.50 -2.35 4.41
N ILE A 214 9.92 -1.98 5.55
CA ILE A 214 8.65 -1.21 5.61
C ILE A 214 8.77 0.07 4.78
N SER A 215 9.88 0.81 4.90
CA SER A 215 10.09 2.05 4.16
C SER A 215 10.01 1.86 2.65
N ASN A 216 10.62 0.79 2.11
CA ASN A 216 10.56 0.52 0.66
C ASN A 216 9.14 0.18 0.20
N ILE A 217 8.40 -0.61 1.00
CA ILE A 217 6.99 -0.94 0.73
C ILE A 217 6.16 0.35 0.66
N LEU A 218 6.26 1.21 1.69
CA LEU A 218 5.45 2.43 1.77
C LEU A 218 5.82 3.45 0.68
N LEU A 219 7.11 3.60 0.38
CA LEU A 219 7.58 4.51 -0.66
C LEU A 219 7.10 4.08 -2.05
N LEU A 220 7.21 2.79 -2.39
CA LEU A 220 6.76 2.31 -3.68
C LEU A 220 5.23 2.33 -3.81
N ALA A 221 4.50 1.90 -2.78
CA ALA A 221 3.04 1.97 -2.79
C ALA A 221 2.55 3.44 -2.93
N THR A 222 3.24 4.40 -2.31
CA THR A 222 2.99 5.84 -2.49
C THR A 222 3.32 6.32 -3.91
N GLU A 223 4.42 5.85 -4.52
CA GLU A 223 4.76 6.13 -5.93
C GLU A 223 3.63 5.69 -6.85
N ILE A 224 3.14 4.45 -6.68
CA ILE A 224 2.06 3.88 -7.48
C ILE A 224 0.76 4.68 -7.32
N GLU A 225 0.37 5.05 -6.09
CA GLU A 225 -0.80 5.91 -5.87
C GLU A 225 -0.67 7.27 -6.58
N LYS A 226 0.52 7.89 -6.56
CA LYS A 226 0.77 9.16 -7.27
C LYS A 226 0.58 9.03 -8.78
N VAL A 227 1.03 7.92 -9.39
CA VAL A 227 0.79 7.63 -10.82
C VAL A 227 -0.71 7.56 -11.12
N LEU A 228 -1.49 7.00 -10.20
CA LEU A 228 -2.95 6.94 -10.28
C LEU A 228 -3.63 8.29 -9.96
N LYS A 229 -2.86 9.38 -9.88
CA LYS A 229 -3.29 10.77 -9.62
C LYS A 229 -4.04 10.95 -8.31
N VAL A 230 -3.66 10.17 -7.32
CA VAL A 230 -4.10 10.36 -5.95
C VAL A 230 -3.61 11.70 -5.40
N LYS A 231 -4.50 12.44 -4.74
CA LYS A 231 -4.15 13.57 -3.88
C LYS A 231 -4.41 13.17 -2.42
N TYR A 232 -3.43 13.43 -1.56
CA TYR A 232 -3.62 13.34 -0.12
C TYR A 232 -4.03 14.70 0.45
N PHE A 233 -4.49 14.69 1.69
CA PHE A 233 -4.95 15.89 2.38
C PHE A 233 -3.95 16.45 3.41
N ASP A 234 -2.79 15.79 3.56
CA ASP A 234 -1.63 16.17 4.38
C ASP A 234 -0.54 16.88 3.58
#